data_AF-H8I5Y3-F1
#
_entry.id   AF-H8I5Y3-F1
#
_cell.length_a   1.000
_cell.length_b   1.000
_cell.length_c   1.000
_cell.angle_alpha   90.00
_cell.angle_beta   90.00
_cell.angle_gamma   90.00
#
_symmetry.space_group_name_H-M   'P 1'
#
loop_
_entity.id
_entity.type
_entity.pdbx_description
1 polymer ?
#
loop_
_entity_poly.entity_id
_entity_poly.type
_entity_poly.pdbx_seq_one_letter_code
_entity_poly.pdbx_strand_id
1 'polypeptide(L)' 'MVSIIAKVSKSLKGIHFPVDREKCIDYAKKNMAPEDVLNALKHIPEGKYESMAGLWHAVSREKR' A
#
# COMPACT_ATOMS: atom_id res chain seq x y z
N MET A 1 -5.83 -18.18 -2.78
CA MET A 1 -5.05 -17.26 -1.93
C MET A 1 -5.14 -15.87 -2.56
N VAL A 2 -5.65 -14.85 -1.87
CA VAL A 2 -5.76 -13.49 -2.44
C VAL A 2 -4.39 -12.80 -2.35
N SER A 3 -3.90 -12.21 -3.44
CA SER A 3 -2.60 -11.56 -3.48
C SER A 3 -2.54 -10.34 -2.56
N ILE A 4 -1.34 -10.04 -2.04
CA ILE A 4 -1.12 -8.86 -1.20
C ILE A 4 -1.51 -7.56 -1.92
N ILE A 5 -1.29 -7.50 -3.24
CA ILE A 5 -1.65 -6.36 -4.10
C ILE A 5 -3.17 -6.13 -4.11
N ALA A 6 -3.95 -7.20 -4.20
CA ALA A 6 -5.41 -7.10 -4.16
C ALA A 6 -5.91 -6.61 -2.79
N LYS A 7 -5.27 -7.05 -1.69
CA LYS A 7 -5.59 -6.57 -0.34
C LYS A 7 -5.24 -5.09 -0.16
N VAL A 8 -4.04 -4.67 -0.58
CA VAL A 8 -3.61 -3.26 -0.57
C VAL A 8 -4.61 -2.40 -1.35
N SER A 9 -4.99 -2.83 -2.55
CA SER A 9 -5.94 -2.09 -3.39
C SER A 9 -7.30 -1.91 -2.72
N LYS A 10 -7.77 -2.94 -2.00
CA LYS A 10 -9.01 -2.86 -1.23
C LYS A 10 -8.88 -1.92 -0.03
N SER A 11 -7.79 -2.02 0.71
CA SER A 11 -7.53 -1.21 1.91
C SER A 11 -7.26 0.27 1.61
N LEU A 12 -6.79 0.58 0.40
CA LEU A 12 -6.49 1.94 -0.05
C LEU A 12 -7.54 2.47 -1.06
N LYS A 13 -8.69 1.81 -1.16
CA LYS A 13 -9.76 2.25 -2.06
C LYS A 13 -10.25 3.64 -1.63
N GLY A 14 -10.18 4.61 -2.53
CA GLY A 14 -10.59 6.00 -2.27
C GLY A 14 -9.46 6.90 -1.76
N ILE A 15 -8.22 6.42 -1.71
CA ILE A 15 -7.07 7.30 -1.43
C ILE A 15 -6.83 8.26 -2.61
N HIS A 16 -6.48 9.50 -2.29
CA HIS A 16 -6.10 10.50 -3.29
C HIS A 16 -4.58 10.51 -3.49
N PHE A 17 -4.16 10.48 -4.75
CA PHE A 17 -2.76 10.61 -5.15
C PHE A 17 -2.47 12.07 -5.56
N PRO A 18 -1.22 12.55 -5.39
CA PRO A 18 -0.06 11.84 -4.87
C PRO A 18 -0.10 11.64 -3.35
N VAL A 19 0.43 10.50 -2.89
CA VAL A 19 0.43 10.13 -1.47
C VAL A 19 1.78 9.54 -1.07
N ASP A 20 2.24 9.87 0.13
CA ASP A 20 3.46 9.33 0.71
C ASP A 20 3.23 7.98 1.40
N ARG A 21 4.33 7.21 1.58
CA ARG A 21 4.30 5.90 2.24
C ARG A 21 3.59 5.94 3.61
N GLU A 22 3.87 6.96 4.42
CA GLU A 22 3.31 7.06 5.76
C GLU A 22 1.79 7.27 5.74
N LYS A 23 1.30 8.14 4.85
CA LYS A 23 -0.14 8.30 4.61
C LYS A 23 -0.80 7.04 4.07
N CYS A 24 -0.14 6.26 3.21
CA CYS A 24 -0.66 4.96 2.80
C CYS A 24 -0.83 4.04 4.01
N ILE A 25 0.16 3.98 4.91
CA ILE A 25 0.09 3.15 6.12
C ILE A 25 -1.01 3.64 7.06
N ASP A 26 -1.10 4.95 7.30
CA ASP A 26 -2.13 5.55 8.15
C ASP A 26 -3.54 5.33 7.58
N TYR A 27 -3.72 5.54 6.28
CA TYR A 27 -4.99 5.30 5.59
C TYR A 27 -5.39 3.81 5.62
N ALA A 28 -4.43 2.91 5.40
CA ALA A 28 -4.67 1.48 5.52
C ALA A 28 -5.06 1.08 6.95
N LYS A 29 -4.36 1.61 7.97
CA LYS A 29 -4.71 1.38 9.38
C LYS A 29 -6.12 1.86 9.70
N LYS A 30 -6.51 3.05 9.25
CA LYS A 30 -7.86 3.62 9.43
C LYS A 30 -8.94 2.74 8.79
N ASN A 31 -8.62 2.07 7.68
CA ASN A 31 -9.50 1.11 7.01
C ASN A 31 -9.40 -0.32 7.58
N MET A 32 -8.83 -0.49 8.77
CA MET A 32 -8.65 -1.80 9.43
C MET A 32 -7.94 -2.81 8.52
N ALA A 33 -6.95 -2.35 7.76
CA ALA A 33 -6.19 -3.22 6.87
C ALA A 33 -5.49 -4.33 7.66
N PRO A 34 -5.47 -5.56 7.12
CA PRO A 34 -4.81 -6.66 7.79
C PRO A 34 -3.30 -6.42 7.89
N GLU A 35 -2.67 -7.07 8.87
CA GLU A 35 -1.28 -6.80 9.23
C GLU A 35 -0.30 -7.06 8.08
N ASP A 36 -0.59 -8.04 7.22
CA ASP A 36 0.23 -8.32 6.02
C ASP A 36 0.26 -7.14 5.05
N VAL A 37 -0.85 -6.40 4.90
CA VAL A 37 -0.93 -5.16 4.11
C VAL A 37 -0.09 -4.06 4.75
N LEU A 38 -0.22 -3.87 6.07
CA LEU A 38 0.55 -2.87 6.78
C LEU A 38 2.04 -3.15 6.72
N ASN A 39 2.43 -4.42 6.85
CA ASN A 39 3.82 -4.83 6.75
C ASN A 39 4.35 -4.64 5.33
N ALA A 40 3.59 -4.98 4.29
CA ALA A 40 3.97 -4.70 2.90
C ALA A 40 4.19 -3.19 2.66
N LEU A 41 3.28 -2.34 3.12
CA LEU A 41 3.40 -0.89 2.99
C LEU A 41 4.53 -0.27 3.83
N LYS A 42 4.95 -0.94 4.91
CA LYS A 42 6.11 -0.49 5.70
C LYS A 42 7.44 -0.75 5.00
N HIS A 43 7.54 -1.83 4.22
CA HIS A 43 8.78 -2.28 3.61
C HIS A 43 9.04 -1.68 2.21
N ILE A 44 8.02 -1.11 1.56
CA ILE A 44 8.27 -0.36 0.31
C ILE A 44 9.15 0.87 0.55
N PRO A 45 9.90 1.32 -0.47
CA PRO A 45 10.74 2.52 -0.36
C PRO A 45 9.96 3.74 0.14
N GLU A 46 10.62 4.56 0.94
CA GLU A 46 10.07 5.85 1.31
C GLU A 46 9.99 6.75 0.07
N GLY A 47 8.91 7.52 -0.03
CA GLY A 47 8.69 8.41 -1.16
C GLY A 47 7.23 8.72 -1.40
N LYS A 48 6.99 9.57 -2.40
CA LYS A 48 5.66 9.84 -2.94
C LYS A 48 5.34 8.85 -4.05
N TYR A 49 4.15 8.30 -3.96
CA TYR A 49 3.53 7.49 -4.98
C TYR A 49 2.56 8.38 -5.74
N GLU A 50 2.73 8.47 -7.06
CA GLU A 50 1.89 9.27 -7.95
C GLU A 50 0.61 8.55 -8.34
N SER A 51 0.56 7.23 -8.17
CA SER A 51 -0.60 6.42 -8.53
C SER A 51 -0.60 5.08 -7.79
N MET A 52 -1.77 4.42 -7.80
CA MET A 52 -1.93 3.07 -7.29
C MET A 52 -1.00 2.08 -8.00
N ALA A 53 -0.76 2.27 -9.31
CA ALA A 53 0.16 1.43 -10.07
C ALA A 53 1.61 1.57 -9.55
N GLY A 54 2.06 2.79 -9.27
CA GLY A 54 3.38 3.03 -8.65
C GLY A 54 3.53 2.31 -7.31
N LEU A 55 2.47 2.33 -6.50
CA LEU A 55 2.43 1.61 -5.22
C LEU A 55 2.48 0.09 -5.41
N TRP A 56 1.75 -0.46 -6.39
CA TRP A 56 1.80 -1.88 -6.72
C TRP A 56 3.19 -2.34 -7.13
N HIS A 57 3.89 -1.55 -7.95
CA HIS A 57 5.26 -1.85 -8.34
C HIS A 57 6.22 -1.87 -7.16
N ALA A 58 6.02 -1.00 -6.17
CA ALA A 58 6.83 -1.01 -4.97
C ALA A 58 6.54 -2.24 -4.09
N VAL A 59 5.26 -2.54 -3.84
CA VAL A 59 4.84 -3.71 -3.06
C VAL A 59 5.27 -5.03 -3.72
N SER A 60 5.22 -5.11 -5.05
CA SER A 60 5.61 -6.31 -5.80
C SER A 60 7.12 -6.56 -5.80
N ARG A 61 7.95 -5.51 -5.68
CA ARG A 61 9.42 -5.65 -5.64
C ARG A 61 9.93 -6.16 -4.29
N GLU A 62 9.20 -5.86 -3.21
CA GLU A 62 9.57 -6.24 -1.85
C GLU A 62 9.25 -7.71 -1.51
N LYS A 63 8.29 -8.32 -2.22
CA LYS A 63 7.86 -9.71 -1.98
C LYS A 63 8.68 -10.76 -2.75
N ARG A 64 9.83 -10.39 -3.33
CA ARG A 64 10.68 -11.28 -4.11
C ARG A 64 11.78 -11.92 -3.28
#